data_AF-A0A1F3H448-F1
#
_entry.id   AF-A0A1F3H448-F1
#
_cell.length_a   1.000
_cell.length_b   1.000
_cell.length_c   1.000
_cell.angle_alpha   90.00
_cell.angle_beta   90.00
_cell.angle_gamma   90.00
#
_symmetry.space_group_name_H-M   'P 1'
#
loop_
_entity.id
_entity.type
_entity.pdbx_description
1 polymer ?
#
loop_
_entity_poly.entity_id
_entity_poly.type
_entity_poly.pdbx_seq_one_letter_code
_entity_poly.pdbx_strand_id
1 'polypeptide(L)'
;METKINKLKEIDKTKNPFKVPDNYFAQFNEEIMSRLPEKEYVAPRQVPLWDKVKPWVYLAAMFVGMYFTVNFLTRNTDKEQITTEQSATAIQPGTSPVDNYWSTVHITEEEFYQFLEEQVVDDGYYDYMYNQYYLN
;
A
#
# COMPACT_ATOMS: atom_id res chain seq x y z
N MET A 1 15.30 -49.90 -6.63
CA MET A 1 15.31 -50.63 -5.36
C MET A 1 13.89 -50.72 -4.87
N GLU A 2 13.28 -51.91 -4.90
CA GLU A 2 11.91 -52.10 -4.43
C GLU A 2 11.90 -52.28 -2.91
N THR A 3 11.34 -51.32 -2.18
CA THR A 3 11.26 -51.39 -0.71
C THR A 3 10.09 -52.26 -0.28
N LYS A 4 10.34 -53.55 -0.04
CA LYS A 4 9.34 -54.56 0.39
C LYS A 4 9.04 -54.52 1.90
N ILE A 5 8.77 -53.35 2.48
CA ILE A 5 8.39 -53.22 3.90
C ILE A 5 6.86 -53.07 4.02
N ASN A 6 6.14 -54.17 3.82
CA ASN A 6 4.69 -54.24 4.05
C ASN A 6 4.38 -54.77 5.46
N LYS A 7 4.75 -54.01 6.50
CA LYS A 7 4.46 -54.34 7.92
C LYS A 7 2.98 -54.23 8.29
N LEU A 8 2.15 -53.76 7.35
CA LEU A 8 0.70 -53.63 7.51
C LEU A 8 -0.03 -55.00 7.57
N LYS A 9 0.65 -56.10 7.24
CA LYS A 9 0.06 -57.46 7.30
C LYS A 9 0.16 -58.10 8.69
N GLU A 10 1.08 -57.61 9.53
CA GLU A 10 1.36 -58.13 10.88
C GLU A 10 0.58 -57.38 11.98
N ILE A 11 0.02 -56.22 11.65
CA ILE A 11 -0.90 -55.51 12.53
C ILE A 11 -2.24 -56.23 12.54
N ASP A 12 -2.67 -56.60 13.74
CA ASP A 12 -3.98 -57.16 14.00
C ASP A 12 -5.08 -56.17 13.55
N LYS A 13 -5.74 -56.46 12.43
CA LYS A 13 -6.80 -55.62 11.85
C LYS A 13 -7.98 -55.44 12.80
N THR A 14 -8.14 -56.31 13.79
CA THR A 14 -9.25 -56.27 14.75
C THR A 14 -8.99 -55.30 15.90
N LYS A 15 -7.71 -55.01 16.21
CA LYS A 15 -7.30 -54.08 17.27
C LYS A 15 -6.74 -52.82 16.64
N ASN A 16 -7.52 -51.73 16.67
CA ASN A 16 -7.08 -50.45 16.11
C ASN A 16 -5.74 -50.00 16.74
N PRO A 17 -4.63 -49.96 15.97
CA PRO A 17 -3.32 -49.57 16.49
C PRO A 17 -3.21 -48.06 16.72
N PHE A 18 -4.14 -47.26 16.21
CA PHE A 18 -4.20 -45.81 16.35
C PHE A 18 -5.24 -45.38 17.40
N LYS A 19 -5.28 -46.08 18.54
CA LYS A 19 -6.15 -45.69 19.66
C LYS A 19 -5.40 -44.73 20.59
N VAL A 20 -5.94 -43.53 20.75
CA VAL A 20 -5.45 -42.56 21.73
C VAL A 20 -5.74 -43.05 23.16
N PRO A 21 -4.89 -42.71 24.15
CA PRO A 21 -5.19 -42.93 25.55
C PRO A 21 -6.50 -42.25 25.96
N ASP A 22 -7.16 -42.82 26.98
CA ASP A 22 -8.36 -42.21 27.55
C ASP A 22 -8.00 -40.81 28.08
N ASN A 23 -8.88 -39.83 27.83
CA ASN A 23 -8.73 -38.43 28.25
C ASN A 23 -7.59 -37.62 27.59
N TYR A 24 -6.88 -38.16 26.57
CA TYR A 24 -5.80 -37.45 25.86
C TYR A 24 -6.25 -36.07 25.32
N PHE A 25 -7.37 -36.03 24.59
CA PHE A 25 -7.87 -34.78 23.99
C PHE A 25 -8.46 -33.81 25.01
N ALA A 26 -8.80 -34.26 26.21
CA ALA A 26 -9.33 -33.38 27.25
C ALA A 26 -8.24 -32.47 27.83
N GLN A 27 -7.01 -32.97 27.94
CA GLN A 27 -5.85 -32.23 28.48
C GLN A 27 -4.96 -31.64 27.40
N PHE A 28 -5.19 -31.99 26.13
CA PHE A 28 -4.35 -31.56 25.00
C PHE A 28 -4.22 -30.04 24.87
N ASN A 29 -5.32 -29.29 25.05
CA ASN A 29 -5.28 -27.84 24.97
C ASN A 29 -4.46 -27.23 26.12
N GLU A 30 -4.66 -27.73 27.35
CA GLU A 30 -3.90 -27.30 28.52
C GLU A 30 -2.41 -27.58 28.36
N GLU A 31 -2.06 -28.75 27.83
CA GLU A 31 -0.68 -29.10 27.53
C GLU A 31 -0.08 -28.17 26.48
N ILE A 32 -0.78 -27.87 25.38
CA ILE A 32 -0.32 -26.89 24.37
C ILE A 32 -0.06 -25.54 25.04
N MET A 33 -1.02 -25.01 25.79
CA MET A 33 -0.90 -23.71 26.44
C MET A 33 0.25 -23.67 27.44
N SER A 34 0.48 -24.76 28.19
CA SER A 34 1.58 -24.89 29.15
C SER A 34 2.97 -24.89 28.50
N ARG A 35 3.05 -25.27 27.21
CA ARG A 35 4.29 -25.33 26.44
C ARG A 35 4.55 -24.07 25.63
N LEU A 36 3.59 -23.15 25.58
CA LEU A 36 3.81 -21.87 24.90
C LEU A 36 4.85 -21.07 25.69
N PRO A 37 5.84 -20.47 25.02
CA PRO A 37 6.77 -19.57 25.67
C PRO A 37 6.00 -18.41 26.31
N GLU A 38 6.49 -17.91 27.45
CA GLU A 38 5.97 -16.69 28.04
C GLU A 38 5.96 -15.61 26.98
N LYS A 39 4.78 -15.03 26.71
CA LYS A 39 4.64 -13.97 25.70
C LYS A 39 5.49 -12.80 26.15
N GLU A 40 6.64 -12.60 25.49
CA GLU A 40 7.52 -11.47 25.75
C GLU A 40 6.73 -10.18 25.56
N TYR A 41 6.40 -9.53 26.68
CA TYR A 41 5.74 -8.24 26.66
C TYR A 41 6.82 -7.21 26.32
N VAL A 42 6.98 -6.91 25.04
CA VAL A 42 7.81 -5.78 24.61
C VAL A 42 7.09 -4.51 25.08
N ALA A 43 7.58 -3.93 26.17
CA ALA A 43 7.04 -2.67 26.68
C ALA A 43 7.06 -1.64 25.54
N PRO A 44 5.95 -0.91 25.30
CA PRO A 44 5.90 0.07 24.23
C PRO A 44 7.01 1.10 24.45
N ARG A 45 7.90 1.22 23.46
CA ARG A 45 8.97 2.23 23.49
C ARG A 45 8.31 3.60 23.62
N GLN A 46 8.56 4.28 24.73
CA GLN A 46 8.03 5.62 24.95
C GLN A 46 8.67 6.57 23.93
N VAL A 47 7.89 6.98 22.92
CA VAL A 47 8.32 8.00 21.97
C VAL A 47 8.35 9.35 22.70
N PRO A 48 9.46 10.10 22.65
CA PRO A 48 9.50 11.41 23.27
C PRO A 48 8.58 12.37 22.50
N LEU A 49 7.82 13.19 23.23
CA LEU A 49 6.90 14.16 22.63
C LEU A 49 7.61 15.14 21.67
N TRP A 50 8.90 15.40 21.87
CA TRP A 50 9.75 16.20 21.00
C TRP A 50 9.80 15.70 19.56
N ASP A 51 9.75 14.39 19.33
CA ASP A 51 9.80 13.85 17.96
C ASP A 51 8.54 14.19 17.16
N LYS A 52 7.40 14.38 17.85
CA LYS A 52 6.14 14.85 17.23
C LYS A 52 6.14 16.35 16.93
N VAL A 53 6.92 17.14 17.68
CA VAL A 53 6.95 18.60 17.58
C VAL A 53 7.94 19.09 16.51
N LYS A 54 9.01 18.32 16.21
CA LYS A 54 10.02 18.67 15.19
C LYS A 54 9.40 19.09 13.83
N PRO A 55 8.48 18.32 13.20
CA PRO A 55 7.92 18.68 11.90
C PRO A 55 7.14 20.00 11.93
N TRP A 56 6.41 20.27 13.03
CA TRP A 56 5.65 21.49 13.21
C TRP A 56 6.55 22.72 13.37
N VAL A 57 7.69 22.57 14.05
CA VAL A 57 8.69 23.64 14.20
C VAL A 57 9.31 23.99 12.85
N TYR A 58 9.63 23.01 12.00
CA TYR A 58 10.15 23.28 10.66
C TYR A 58 9.14 24.03 9.79
N LEU A 59 7.87 23.63 9.83
CA LEU A 59 6.79 24.31 9.12
C LEU A 59 6.62 25.76 9.61
N ALA A 60 6.61 25.96 10.93
CA ALA A 60 6.54 27.30 11.52
C ALA A 60 7.74 28.17 11.10
N ALA A 61 8.95 27.61 11.05
CA ALA A 61 10.14 28.33 10.61
C ALA A 61 10.04 28.80 9.15
N MET A 62 9.48 27.98 8.25
CA MET A 62 9.24 28.38 6.86
C MET A 62 8.23 29.53 6.77
N PHE A 63 7.12 29.44 7.52
CA PHE A 63 6.13 30.52 7.55
C PHE A 63 6.71 31.82 8.12
N VAL A 64 7.50 31.74 9.20
CA VAL A 64 8.17 32.91 9.78
C VAL A 64 9.18 33.50 8.80
N GLY A 65 9.99 32.69 8.13
CA GLY A 65 10.93 33.15 7.10
C GLY A 65 10.23 33.84 5.93
N MET A 66 9.12 33.27 5.44
CA MET A 66 8.30 33.86 4.38
C MET A 66 7.63 35.17 4.85
N TYR A 67 7.07 35.18 6.06
CA TYR A 67 6.45 36.36 6.65
C TYR A 67 7.44 37.52 6.79
N PHE A 68 8.64 37.25 7.32
CA PHE A 68 9.69 38.25 7.42
C PHE A 68 10.13 38.77 6.05
N THR A 69 10.27 37.89 5.06
CA THR A 69 10.66 38.27 3.70
C THR A 69 9.62 39.21 3.07
N VAL A 70 8.33 38.85 3.17
CA VAL A 70 7.22 39.69 2.66
C VAL A 70 7.18 41.03 3.40
N ASN A 71 7.19 41.00 4.73
CA ASN A 71 7.12 42.21 5.55
C ASN A 71 8.35 43.13 5.34
N PHE A 72 9.56 42.57 5.16
CA PHE A 72 10.76 43.35 4.85
C PHE A 72 10.65 43.99 3.46
N LEU A 73 10.16 43.26 2.45
CA LEU A 73 9.98 43.80 1.11
C LEU A 73 8.93 44.91 1.11
N THR A 74 7.73 44.66 1.67
CA THR A 74 6.61 45.62 1.72
C THR A 74 6.95 46.90 2.49
N ARG A 75 7.73 46.82 3.57
CA ARG A 75 8.21 48.02 4.31
C ARG A 75 9.13 48.93 3.48
N ASN A 76 9.80 48.38 2.47
CA ASN A 76 10.63 49.15 1.54
C ASN A 76 9.83 49.63 0.31
N THR A 77 8.64 49.05 0.05
CA THR A 77 7.79 49.36 -1.13
C THR A 77 6.75 50.47 -0.89
N ASP A 78 6.66 51.07 0.29
CA ASP A 78 5.78 52.23 0.54
C ASP A 78 6.12 53.48 -0.33
N LYS A 79 7.15 53.40 -1.19
CA LYS A 79 7.48 54.43 -2.19
C LYS A 79 7.09 54.12 -3.63
N GLU A 80 6.64 52.92 -4.00
CA GLU A 80 6.11 52.69 -5.34
C GLU A 80 4.93 51.71 -5.35
N GLN A 81 3.82 52.20 -5.91
CA GLN A 81 2.55 51.52 -5.99
C GLN A 81 2.64 50.19 -6.76
N ILE A 82 2.15 49.15 -6.10
CA ILE A 82 1.21 48.14 -6.59
C ILE A 82 1.02 48.11 -8.12
N THR A 83 1.66 47.13 -8.78
CA THR A 83 0.99 46.21 -9.71
C THR A 83 1.85 44.95 -9.77
N THR A 84 1.38 43.87 -9.14
CA THR A 84 1.90 42.54 -9.42
C THR A 84 0.70 41.65 -9.57
N GLU A 85 0.29 41.53 -10.84
CA GLU A 85 -0.58 40.46 -11.29
C GLU A 85 -0.05 39.13 -10.75
N GLN A 86 -0.98 38.30 -10.30
CA GLN A 86 -0.74 36.95 -9.82
C GLN A 86 -0.06 36.13 -10.93
N SER A 87 1.28 36.12 -10.92
CA SER A 87 2.08 35.18 -11.68
C SER A 87 2.52 34.09 -10.72
N ALA A 88 1.76 33.00 -10.67
CA ALA A 88 2.27 31.72 -10.20
C ALA A 88 3.58 31.45 -10.96
N THR A 89 4.69 31.45 -10.24
CA THR A 89 6.01 31.29 -10.84
C THR A 89 6.11 29.87 -11.38
N ALA A 90 6.03 29.78 -12.70
CA ALA A 90 6.56 28.67 -13.45
C ALA A 90 8.03 28.48 -13.07
N ILE A 91 8.35 27.29 -12.57
CA ILE A 91 9.74 26.82 -12.51
C ILE A 91 10.09 26.38 -13.93
N GLN A 92 11.04 27.06 -14.56
CA GLN A 92 11.88 26.49 -15.61
C GLN A 92 13.33 26.77 -15.22
N PRO A 93 14.18 25.74 -15.19
CA PRO A 93 14.99 25.52 -16.38
C PRO A 93 15.31 24.04 -16.65
N GLY A 94 15.21 23.64 -17.91
CA GLY A 94 15.97 22.52 -18.45
C GLY A 94 15.23 21.19 -18.54
N THR A 95 15.27 20.66 -19.77
CA THR A 95 14.97 19.29 -20.22
C THR A 95 13.51 18.82 -20.27
N SER A 96 13.03 18.80 -21.51
CA SER A 96 12.03 17.87 -22.08
C SER A 96 10.54 18.27 -21.95
N PRO A 97 9.81 18.37 -23.08
CA PRO A 97 8.39 18.77 -23.10
C PRO A 97 7.45 17.59 -22.79
N VAL A 98 7.70 16.84 -21.72
CA VAL A 98 6.97 15.57 -21.45
C VAL A 98 6.02 15.63 -20.26
N ASP A 99 6.15 16.61 -19.34
CA ASP A 99 5.53 16.44 -18.01
C ASP A 99 4.12 17.04 -17.83
N ASN A 100 3.54 17.72 -18.84
CA ASN A 100 2.23 18.39 -18.74
C ASN A 100 1.11 17.77 -19.59
N TYR A 101 1.26 16.54 -20.08
CA TYR A 101 0.23 15.92 -20.95
C TYR A 101 -1.05 15.52 -20.18
N TRP A 102 -0.95 15.28 -18.88
CA TRP A 102 -2.03 14.71 -18.07
C TRP A 102 -2.88 15.73 -17.28
N SER A 103 -2.45 17.00 -17.18
CA SER A 103 -3.13 18.00 -16.33
C SER A 103 -4.19 18.84 -17.03
N THR A 104 -4.27 18.78 -18.37
CA THR A 104 -5.11 19.68 -19.18
C THR A 104 -6.35 18.98 -19.77
N VAL A 105 -6.43 17.65 -19.67
CA VAL A 105 -7.57 16.89 -20.20
C VAL A 105 -8.68 16.83 -19.15
N HIS A 106 -9.78 17.52 -19.41
CA HIS A 106 -10.97 17.50 -18.56
C HIS A 106 -11.91 16.42 -19.12
N ILE A 107 -11.60 15.15 -18.88
CA ILE A 107 -12.49 14.06 -19.30
C ILE A 107 -13.66 13.99 -18.32
N THR A 108 -14.89 13.93 -18.82
CA THR A 108 -16.04 13.66 -17.95
C THR A 108 -16.02 12.21 -17.49
N GLU A 109 -16.64 11.90 -16.35
CA GLU A 109 -16.72 10.51 -15.86
C GLU A 109 -17.40 9.58 -16.89
N GLU A 110 -18.37 10.10 -17.63
CA GLU A 110 -19.07 9.40 -18.71
C GLU A 110 -18.14 9.09 -19.90
N GLU A 111 -17.36 10.08 -20.36
CA GLU A 111 -16.36 9.88 -21.42
C GLU A 111 -15.25 8.91 -21.00
N PHE A 112 -14.88 8.92 -19.72
CA PHE A 112 -13.89 7.98 -19.17
C PHE A 112 -14.41 6.53 -19.18
N TYR A 113 -15.65 6.29 -18.74
CA TYR A 113 -16.24 4.95 -18.81
C TYR A 113 -16.41 4.47 -20.25
N GLN A 114 -16.81 5.35 -21.15
CA GLN A 114 -16.95 5.02 -22.58
C GLN A 114 -15.60 4.64 -23.21
N PHE A 115 -14.52 5.35 -22.88
CA PHE A 115 -13.17 5.01 -23.32
C PHE A 115 -12.73 3.63 -22.81
N LEU A 116 -12.99 3.32 -21.54
CA LEU A 116 -12.66 2.01 -20.98
C LEU A 116 -13.47 0.89 -21.63
N GLU A 117 -14.76 1.12 -21.91
CA GLU A 117 -15.60 0.17 -22.63
C GLU A 117 -15.06 -0.11 -24.03
N GLU A 118 -14.74 0.94 -24.80
CA GLU A 118 -14.16 0.81 -26.14
C GLU A 118 -12.84 0.03 -26.10
N GLN A 119 -11.97 0.32 -25.14
CA GLN A 119 -10.68 -0.36 -25.00
C GLN A 119 -10.86 -1.85 -24.65
N VAL A 120 -11.75 -2.18 -23.71
CA VAL A 120 -12.01 -3.57 -23.32
C VAL A 120 -12.68 -4.35 -24.44
N VAL A 121 -13.58 -3.71 -25.19
CA VAL A 121 -14.23 -4.32 -26.36
C VAL A 121 -13.21 -4.58 -27.45
N ASP A 122 -12.33 -3.63 -27.79
CA ASP A 122 -11.31 -3.82 -28.83
C ASP A 122 -10.32 -4.95 -28.47
N ASP A 123 -9.82 -4.96 -27.21
CA ASP A 123 -8.93 -6.00 -26.71
C ASP A 123 -9.59 -7.39 -26.69
N GLY A 124 -10.86 -7.46 -26.30
CA GLY A 124 -11.63 -8.71 -26.20
C GLY A 124 -12.27 -9.19 -27.50
N TYR A 125 -12.46 -8.31 -28.49
CA TYR A 125 -13.15 -8.62 -29.75
C TYR A 125 -12.36 -9.63 -30.58
N TYR A 126 -11.05 -9.46 -30.67
CA TYR A 126 -10.18 -10.40 -31.39
C TYR A 126 -10.15 -11.77 -30.69
N ASP A 127 -10.07 -11.80 -29.36
CA ASP A 127 -10.04 -13.06 -28.60
C ASP A 127 -11.34 -13.86 -28.74
N TYR A 128 -12.50 -13.19 -28.73
CA TYR A 128 -13.80 -13.83 -28.96
C TYR A 128 -13.93 -14.39 -30.39
N MET A 129 -13.54 -13.62 -31.41
CA MET A 129 -13.62 -14.06 -32.81
C MET A 129 -12.70 -15.24 -33.12
N TYR A 130 -11.50 -15.27 -32.56
CA TYR A 130 -10.52 -16.33 -32.84
C TYR A 130 -10.72 -17.57 -31.96
N ASN A 131 -11.14 -17.43 -30.70
CA ASN A 131 -11.38 -18.60 -29.84
C ASN A 131 -12.55 -19.46 -30.30
N GLN A 132 -13.54 -18.90 -31.00
CA GLN A 132 -14.68 -19.68 -31.49
C GLN A 132 -14.31 -20.65 -32.62
N TYR A 133 -13.19 -20.43 -33.32
CA TYR A 133 -12.69 -21.33 -34.37
C TYR A 133 -11.93 -22.56 -33.85
N TYR A 134 -11.40 -22.50 -32.62
CA TYR A 134 -10.61 -23.60 -32.03
C TYR A 134 -11.42 -24.54 -31.13
N LEU A 135 -12.74 -24.33 -31.02
CA LEU A 135 -13.63 -25.11 -30.16
C LEU A 135 -14.60 -26.05 -30.92
N ASN A 136 -14.37 -26.28 -32.22
CA ASN A 136 -15.02 -27.36 -33.00
C ASN A 136 -13.97 -28.21 -33.75
#